data_AF-A0A1Q7GD11-F1
#
_entry.id   AF-A0A1Q7GD11-F1
#
_cell.length_a   1.000
_cell.length_b   1.000
_cell.length_c   1.000
_cell.angle_alpha   90.00
_cell.angle_beta   90.00
_cell.angle_gamma   90.00
#
_symmetry.space_group_name_H-M   'P 1'
#
loop_
_entity.id
_entity.type
_entity.pdbx_description
1 polymer ?
#
loop_
_entity_poly.entity_id
_entity_poly.type
_entity_poly.pdbx_seq_one_letter_code
_entity_poly.pdbx_strand_id
1 'polypeptide(L)'
;MLLGIGLAKAEEQNKRWVRVLQTALAVLGALIAGVLAVMLWISAKVHVHGDISSLLEEREIDAYRVSMAHFLDLTPLAFAALRPPSALAAVAFLFGFSTSWWLRRKDRPLAATICTAIAMAVFLFAANIALGVFSPYLSSRPLVKMVQPQIRPDDAMVLYGEFDGGSSVAFYTNRQLLLWNGRHNNLEPGSYYPDAPHIFLTDPEFLQLWQGAQRVYLFVPLEQKEDAAKRLPATGTYLVASSGGKSVYVNRPPAANSASF
;
A
#
# COMPACT_ATOMS: atom_id res chain seq x y z
N MET A 1 25.33 -14.43 -9.32
CA MET A 1 26.08 -15.38 -10.18
C MET A 1 26.69 -16.56 -9.42
N LEU A 2 27.31 -16.38 -8.24
CA LEU A 2 28.00 -17.47 -7.51
C LEU A 2 27.10 -18.66 -7.12
N LEU A 3 25.84 -18.41 -6.71
CA LEU A 3 24.90 -19.47 -6.35
C LEU A 3 24.48 -20.34 -7.55
N GLY A 4 24.39 -19.77 -8.75
CA GLY A 4 24.01 -20.51 -9.97
C GLY A 4 25.10 -21.48 -10.44
N ILE A 5 26.36 -21.04 -10.38
CA ILE A 5 27.52 -21.89 -10.71
C ILE A 5 27.68 -23.00 -9.66
N GLY A 6 27.45 -22.69 -8.38
CA GLY A 6 27.46 -23.67 -7.30
C GLY A 6 26.37 -24.74 -7.46
N LEU A 7 25.17 -24.36 -7.89
CA LEU A 7 24.08 -25.27 -8.17
C LEU A 7 24.37 -26.18 -9.37
N ALA A 8 24.86 -25.62 -10.49
CA ALA A 8 25.22 -26.37 -11.68
C ALA A 8 26.32 -27.42 -11.40
N LYS A 9 27.37 -27.02 -10.67
CA LYS A 9 28.46 -27.94 -10.28
C LYS A 9 28.01 -29.02 -9.30
N ALA A 10 27.04 -28.71 -8.44
CA ALA A 10 26.44 -29.69 -7.53
C ALA A 10 25.52 -30.69 -8.24
N GLU A 11 24.89 -30.27 -9.35
CA GLU A 11 24.09 -31.12 -10.23
C GLU A 11 24.96 -32.09 -11.03
N GLU A 12 26.08 -31.62 -11.61
CA GLU A 12 27.05 -32.48 -12.30
C GLU A 12 27.63 -33.56 -11.37
N GLN A 13 27.83 -33.22 -10.09
CA GLN A 13 28.34 -34.13 -9.07
C GLN A 13 27.26 -34.99 -8.41
N ASN A 14 26.00 -34.92 -8.88
CA ASN A 14 24.83 -35.64 -8.36
C ASN A 14 24.70 -35.60 -6.81
N LYS A 15 24.98 -34.43 -6.22
CA LYS A 15 25.00 -34.30 -4.75
C LYS A 15 23.60 -34.46 -4.17
N ARG A 16 23.46 -35.33 -3.16
CA ARG A 16 22.19 -35.63 -2.48
C ARG A 16 21.51 -34.38 -1.88
N TRP A 17 22.29 -33.39 -1.42
CA TRP A 17 21.77 -32.17 -0.81
C TRP A 17 20.85 -31.36 -1.74
N VAL A 18 21.07 -31.40 -3.06
CA VAL A 18 20.22 -30.65 -4.00
C VAL A 18 18.81 -31.25 -4.11
N ARG A 19 18.70 -32.58 -4.00
CA ARG A 19 17.39 -33.25 -3.93
C ARG A 19 16.68 -32.94 -2.62
N VAL A 20 17.43 -32.87 -1.51
CA VAL A 20 16.90 -32.51 -0.17
C VAL A 20 16.39 -31.06 -0.15
N LEU A 21 17.16 -30.12 -0.72
CA LEU A 21 16.74 -28.72 -0.83
C LEU A 21 15.44 -28.60 -1.63
N GLN A 22 15.34 -29.34 -2.74
CA GLN A 22 14.16 -29.30 -3.59
C GLN A 22 12.94 -29.99 -2.97
N THR A 23 13.15 -31.07 -2.20
CA THR A 23 12.07 -31.65 -1.37
C THR A 23 11.59 -30.64 -0.33
N ALA A 24 12.50 -29.91 0.33
CA ALA A 24 12.13 -28.91 1.32
C ALA A 24 11.33 -27.76 0.69
N LEU A 25 11.74 -27.27 -0.48
CA LEU A 25 11.01 -26.26 -1.25
C LEU A 25 9.61 -26.75 -1.66
N ALA A 26 9.46 -28.00 -2.08
CA ALA A 26 8.15 -28.56 -2.43
C ALA A 26 7.23 -28.71 -1.23
N VAL A 27 7.75 -29.18 -0.09
CA VAL A 27 6.99 -29.28 1.17
C VAL A 27 6.55 -27.89 1.64
N LEU A 28 7.47 -26.92 1.65
CA LEU A 28 7.17 -25.54 2.03
C LEU A 28 6.14 -24.92 1.09
N GLY A 29 6.28 -25.11 -0.22
CA GLY A 29 5.32 -24.63 -1.22
C GLY A 29 3.94 -25.24 -1.03
N ALA A 30 3.85 -26.54 -0.72
CA ALA A 30 2.58 -27.20 -0.43
C ALA A 30 1.92 -26.67 0.85
N LEU A 31 2.70 -26.41 1.91
CA LEU A 31 2.20 -25.79 3.14
C LEU A 31 1.67 -24.38 2.89
N ILE A 32 2.42 -23.54 2.17
CA ILE A 32 2.00 -22.18 1.81
C ILE A 32 0.72 -22.22 0.97
N ALA A 33 0.66 -23.08 -0.05
CA ALA A 33 -0.53 -23.24 -0.88
C ALA A 33 -1.75 -23.71 -0.06
N GLY A 34 -1.54 -24.60 0.91
CA GLY A 34 -2.59 -25.06 1.84
C GLY A 34 -3.13 -23.92 2.69
N VAL A 35 -2.24 -23.11 3.29
CA VAL A 35 -2.64 -21.91 4.06
C VAL A 35 -3.42 -20.93 3.18
N LEU A 36 -2.93 -20.64 1.98
CA LEU A 36 -3.61 -19.74 1.03
C LEU A 36 -4.99 -20.28 0.62
N ALA A 37 -5.12 -21.59 0.39
CA ALA A 37 -6.40 -22.22 0.05
C ALA A 37 -7.41 -22.13 1.20
N VAL A 38 -6.97 -22.37 2.44
CA VAL A 38 -7.81 -22.18 3.64
C VAL A 38 -8.23 -20.72 3.77
N MET A 39 -7.31 -19.77 3.57
CA MET A 39 -7.61 -18.35 3.66
C MET A 39 -8.60 -17.89 2.57
N LEU A 40 -8.46 -18.40 1.34
CA LEU A 40 -9.42 -18.20 0.25
C LEU A 40 -10.80 -18.77 0.59
N TRP A 41 -10.85 -19.96 1.20
CA TRP A 41 -12.10 -20.61 1.61
C TRP A 41 -12.83 -19.82 2.69
N ILE A 42 -12.12 -19.38 3.73
CA ILE A 42 -12.69 -18.53 4.80
C ILE A 42 -13.19 -17.20 4.22
N SER A 43 -12.38 -16.60 3.34
CA SER A 43 -12.69 -15.33 2.70
C SER A 43 -13.85 -15.41 1.71
N ALA A 44 -14.16 -16.56 1.13
CA ALA A 44 -15.20 -16.71 0.10
C ALA A 44 -16.61 -16.27 0.55
N LYS A 45 -16.89 -16.30 1.85
CA LYS A 45 -18.19 -15.90 2.42
C LYS A 45 -18.30 -14.40 2.74
N VAL A 46 -17.20 -13.66 2.62
CA VAL A 46 -17.14 -12.22 2.91
C VAL A 46 -17.54 -11.42 1.68
N HIS A 47 -18.52 -10.52 1.83
CA HIS A 47 -18.89 -9.55 0.81
C HIS A 47 -18.18 -8.23 1.12
N VAL A 48 -17.40 -7.73 0.16
CA VAL A 48 -16.64 -6.49 0.31
C VAL A 48 -17.47 -5.33 -0.21
N HIS A 49 -17.76 -4.36 0.65
CA HIS A 49 -18.30 -3.06 0.25
C HIS A 49 -17.22 -1.99 0.49
N GLY A 50 -16.75 -1.33 -0.58
CA GLY A 50 -15.74 -0.27 -0.53
C GLY A 50 -14.32 -0.69 -0.92
N ASP A 51 -13.36 0.22 -0.70
CA ASP A 51 -11.93 0.07 -0.99
C ASP A 51 -11.19 -0.62 0.19
N ILE A 52 -9.98 -1.15 -0.02
CA ILE A 52 -9.27 -2.00 0.96
C ILE A 52 -9.10 -1.35 2.34
N SER A 53 -9.09 -0.02 2.40
CA SER A 53 -9.04 0.74 3.65
C SER A 53 -10.24 0.54 4.58
N SER A 54 -11.43 0.24 4.05
CA SER A 54 -12.59 -0.05 4.90
C SER A 54 -12.56 -1.45 5.52
N LEU A 55 -11.60 -2.28 5.08
CA LEU A 55 -11.42 -3.67 5.52
C LEU A 55 -10.22 -3.85 6.47
N LEU A 56 -9.37 -2.82 6.58
CA LEU A 56 -8.28 -2.78 7.54
C LEU A 56 -8.87 -2.37 8.89
N GLU A 57 -8.67 -3.19 9.92
CA GLU A 57 -9.19 -2.97 11.27
C GLU A 57 -8.39 -1.80 11.89
N GLU A 58 -9.02 -0.66 12.15
CA GLU A 58 -8.39 0.47 12.86
C GLU A 58 -8.03 0.02 14.28
N ARG A 59 -6.76 -0.33 14.53
CA ARG A 59 -6.23 -0.54 15.88
C ARG A 59 -5.37 0.63 16.32
N GLU A 60 -5.33 0.84 17.65
CA GLU A 60 -4.67 1.97 18.31
C GLU A 60 -3.23 2.24 17.84
N ILE A 61 -2.99 3.54 17.65
CA ILE A 61 -1.93 4.17 16.87
C ILE A 61 -0.51 3.93 17.42
N ASP A 62 -0.36 3.49 18.67
CA ASP A 62 0.97 3.26 19.28
C ASP A 62 1.70 2.03 18.74
N ALA A 63 0.99 1.03 18.18
CA ALA A 63 1.62 -0.14 17.57
C ALA A 63 2.16 0.12 16.15
N TYR A 64 1.63 1.13 15.45
CA TYR A 64 1.95 1.41 14.03
C TYR A 64 3.37 1.95 13.80
N ARG A 65 4.09 2.36 14.86
CA ARG A 65 5.50 2.78 14.79
C ARG A 65 6.50 1.62 14.88
N VAL A 66 6.07 0.41 15.23
CA VAL A 66 6.95 -0.76 15.36
C VAL A 66 6.84 -1.64 14.12
N SER A 67 8.00 -1.95 13.54
CA SER A 67 8.25 -2.50 12.17
C SER A 67 7.44 -3.71 11.66
N MET A 68 6.48 -4.25 12.41
CA MET A 68 5.71 -5.44 12.02
C MET A 68 4.18 -5.35 12.29
N ALA A 69 3.65 -4.23 12.79
CA ALA A 69 2.22 -4.14 13.14
C ALA A 69 1.28 -4.26 11.93
N HIS A 70 1.67 -3.72 10.76
CA HIS A 70 0.92 -3.87 9.51
C HIS A 70 0.73 -5.32 9.03
N PHE A 71 1.58 -6.27 9.45
CA PHE A 71 1.36 -7.69 9.15
C PHE A 71 0.17 -8.27 9.91
N LEU A 72 -0.19 -7.68 11.06
CA LEU A 72 -1.34 -8.10 11.87
C LEU A 72 -2.66 -7.56 11.30
N ASP A 73 -2.61 -6.54 10.43
CA ASP A 73 -3.77 -5.99 9.72
C ASP A 73 -4.14 -6.78 8.45
N LEU A 74 -3.43 -7.88 8.15
CA LEU A 74 -3.86 -8.89 7.18
C LEU A 74 -5.06 -9.68 7.72
N THR A 75 -6.16 -8.98 7.96
CA THR A 75 -7.43 -9.57 8.37
C THR A 75 -7.98 -10.47 7.25
N PRO A 76 -8.83 -11.47 7.58
CA PRO A 76 -9.57 -12.26 6.59
C PRO A 76 -10.34 -11.40 5.57
N LEU A 77 -10.69 -10.16 5.96
CA LEU A 77 -11.33 -9.15 5.14
C LEU A 77 -10.37 -8.57 4.09
N ALA A 78 -9.14 -8.19 4.45
CA ALA A 78 -8.11 -7.77 3.48
C ALA A 78 -7.78 -8.87 2.46
N PHE A 79 -7.81 -10.15 2.89
CA PHE A 79 -7.67 -11.30 1.99
C PHE A 79 -8.80 -11.46 0.97
N ALA A 80 -9.99 -10.88 1.21
CA ALA A 80 -11.10 -10.90 0.25
C ALA A 80 -10.80 -10.06 -0.99
N ALA A 81 -10.10 -8.95 -0.83
CA ALA A 81 -9.61 -8.14 -1.95
C ALA A 81 -8.43 -8.82 -2.69
N LEU A 82 -7.68 -9.68 -2.00
CA LEU A 82 -6.50 -10.39 -2.53
C LEU A 82 -6.79 -11.78 -3.10
N ARG A 83 -8.06 -12.16 -3.31
CA ARG A 83 -8.42 -13.48 -3.87
C ARG A 83 -7.68 -13.82 -5.17
N PRO A 84 -7.67 -12.96 -6.21
CA PRO A 84 -6.99 -13.27 -7.46
C PRO A 84 -5.47 -13.49 -7.31
N PRO A 85 -4.68 -12.60 -6.66
CA PRO A 85 -3.25 -12.83 -6.49
C PRO A 85 -2.97 -14.02 -5.55
N SER A 86 -3.79 -14.24 -4.52
CA SER A 86 -3.61 -15.39 -3.60
C SER A 86 -3.86 -16.73 -4.30
N ALA A 87 -4.88 -16.81 -5.17
CA ALA A 87 -5.15 -18.01 -5.95
C ALA A 87 -4.02 -18.30 -6.95
N LEU A 88 -3.55 -17.27 -7.65
CA LEU A 88 -2.42 -17.38 -8.57
C LEU A 88 -1.15 -17.84 -7.85
N ALA A 89 -0.86 -17.28 -6.68
CA ALA A 89 0.26 -17.70 -5.85
C ALA A 89 0.10 -19.15 -5.38
N ALA A 90 -1.07 -19.56 -4.88
CA ALA A 90 -1.32 -20.93 -4.44
C ALA A 90 -1.09 -21.96 -5.54
N VAL A 91 -1.59 -21.69 -6.76
CA VAL A 91 -1.36 -22.53 -7.95
C VAL A 91 0.12 -22.56 -8.31
N ALA A 92 0.80 -21.41 -8.33
CA ALA A 92 2.22 -21.33 -8.64
C ALA A 92 3.09 -22.12 -7.65
N PHE A 93 2.82 -22.01 -6.35
CA PHE A 93 3.55 -22.74 -5.32
C PHE A 93 3.27 -24.25 -5.39
N LEU A 94 2.00 -24.64 -5.51
CA LEU A 94 1.62 -26.06 -5.49
C LEU A 94 2.11 -26.76 -6.74
N PHE A 95 1.79 -26.26 -7.94
CA PHE A 95 2.18 -26.92 -9.18
C PHE A 95 3.63 -26.66 -9.54
N GLY A 96 4.14 -25.44 -9.38
CA GLY A 96 5.50 -25.08 -9.74
C GLY A 96 6.57 -25.85 -8.96
N PHE A 97 6.50 -25.85 -7.63
CA PHE A 97 7.48 -26.58 -6.82
C PHE A 97 7.29 -28.10 -6.87
N SER A 98 6.05 -28.60 -6.97
CA SER A 98 5.79 -30.05 -7.09
C SER A 98 6.25 -30.63 -8.44
N THR A 99 5.97 -29.93 -9.54
CA THR A 99 6.45 -30.37 -10.87
C THR A 99 7.96 -30.25 -10.98
N SER A 100 8.56 -29.18 -10.46
CA SER A 100 10.02 -29.05 -10.35
C SER A 100 10.63 -30.22 -9.57
N TRP A 101 10.06 -30.57 -8.41
CA TRP A 101 10.49 -31.72 -7.62
C TRP A 101 10.39 -33.06 -8.37
N TRP A 102 9.28 -33.29 -9.07
CA TRP A 102 9.08 -34.50 -9.87
C TRP A 102 10.04 -34.59 -11.06
N LEU A 103 10.26 -33.48 -11.77
CA LEU A 103 11.23 -33.38 -12.87
C LEU A 103 12.66 -33.70 -12.40
N ARG A 104 13.02 -33.22 -11.20
CA ARG A 104 14.33 -33.51 -10.61
C ARG A 104 14.46 -34.97 -10.17
N ARG A 105 13.37 -35.63 -9.75
CA ARG A 105 13.37 -37.09 -9.49
C ARG A 105 13.54 -37.93 -10.75
N LYS A 106 13.17 -37.40 -11.92
CA LYS A 106 13.36 -38.03 -13.24
C LYS A 106 14.71 -37.71 -13.88
N ASP A 107 15.69 -37.26 -13.11
CA ASP A 107 17.02 -36.84 -13.57
C ASP A 107 16.99 -35.78 -14.69
N ARG A 108 16.01 -34.87 -14.67
CA ARG A 108 15.91 -33.70 -15.57
C ARG A 108 16.18 -32.39 -14.82
N PRO A 109 17.43 -32.10 -14.41
CA PRO A 109 17.76 -30.96 -13.55
C PRO A 109 17.49 -29.60 -14.22
N LEU A 110 17.82 -29.45 -15.50
CA LEU A 110 17.61 -28.22 -16.27
C LEU A 110 16.13 -27.83 -16.33
N ALA A 111 15.26 -28.81 -16.64
CA ALA A 111 13.81 -28.60 -16.68
C ALA A 111 13.23 -28.25 -15.30
N ALA A 112 13.77 -28.85 -14.23
CA ALA A 112 13.36 -28.54 -12.87
C ALA A 112 13.73 -27.09 -12.48
N THR A 113 14.94 -26.65 -12.79
CA THR A 113 15.39 -25.28 -12.51
C THR A 113 14.59 -24.24 -13.30
N ILE A 114 14.30 -24.50 -14.58
CA ILE A 114 13.42 -23.64 -15.39
C ILE A 114 12.02 -23.58 -14.78
N CYS A 115 11.46 -24.71 -14.35
CA CYS A 115 10.15 -24.77 -13.73
C CYS A 115 10.09 -23.95 -12.43
N THR A 116 11.12 -24.05 -11.59
CA THR A 116 11.26 -23.22 -10.38
C THR A 116 11.33 -21.72 -10.72
N ALA A 117 12.09 -21.35 -11.76
CA ALA A 117 12.19 -19.96 -12.19
C ALA A 117 10.83 -19.41 -12.68
N ILE A 118 10.09 -20.21 -13.46
CA ILE A 118 8.73 -19.86 -13.90
C ILE A 118 7.80 -19.70 -12.70
N ALA A 119 7.84 -20.62 -11.73
CA ALA A 119 7.02 -20.54 -10.52
C ALA A 119 7.29 -19.25 -9.73
N MET A 120 8.57 -18.88 -9.58
CA MET A 120 8.97 -17.62 -8.94
C MET A 120 8.50 -16.39 -9.72
N ALA A 121 8.61 -16.41 -11.05
CA ALA A 121 8.13 -15.31 -11.88
C ALA A 121 6.61 -15.10 -11.76
N VAL A 122 5.83 -16.19 -11.78
CA VAL A 122 4.37 -16.13 -11.57
C VAL A 122 4.03 -15.62 -10.17
N PHE A 123 4.76 -16.05 -9.14
CA PHE A 123 4.61 -15.52 -7.79
C PHE A 123 4.90 -14.02 -7.70
N LEU A 124 5.97 -13.53 -8.33
CA LEU A 124 6.28 -12.10 -8.40
C LEU A 124 5.18 -11.31 -9.12
N PHE A 125 4.59 -11.87 -10.17
CA PHE A 125 3.45 -11.26 -10.85
C PHE A 125 2.22 -11.20 -9.94
N ALA A 126 1.94 -12.25 -9.19
CA ALA A 126 0.88 -12.27 -8.18
C ALA A 126 1.12 -11.22 -7.09
N ALA A 127 2.35 -11.11 -6.58
CA ALA A 127 2.73 -10.09 -5.60
C ALA A 127 2.56 -8.66 -6.16
N ASN A 128 2.91 -8.44 -7.43
CA ASN A 128 2.69 -7.16 -8.09
C ASN A 128 1.20 -6.79 -8.21
N ILE A 129 0.34 -7.77 -8.54
CA ILE A 129 -1.12 -7.56 -8.54
C ILE A 129 -1.60 -7.20 -7.13
N ALA A 130 -1.13 -7.91 -6.10
CA ALA A 130 -1.48 -7.61 -4.71
C ALA A 130 -1.07 -6.18 -4.30
N LEU A 131 0.14 -5.72 -4.68
CA LEU A 131 0.57 -4.34 -4.47
C LEU A 131 -0.38 -3.33 -5.13
N GLY A 132 -0.89 -3.64 -6.32
CA GLY A 132 -1.89 -2.82 -7.00
C GLY A 132 -3.19 -2.69 -6.21
N VAL A 133 -3.66 -3.77 -5.58
CA VAL A 133 -4.85 -3.77 -4.71
C VAL A 133 -4.63 -2.92 -3.46
N PHE A 134 -3.43 -2.95 -2.88
CA PHE A 134 -3.08 -2.08 -1.74
C PHE A 134 -2.75 -0.63 -2.13
N SER A 135 -2.71 -0.30 -3.42
CA SER A 135 -2.30 1.02 -3.89
C SER A 135 -3.08 2.18 -3.26
N PRO A 136 -4.41 2.13 -3.02
CA PRO A 136 -5.12 3.25 -2.41
C PRO A 136 -4.71 3.52 -0.96
N TYR A 137 -4.41 2.45 -0.23
CA TYR A 137 -3.93 2.53 1.14
C TYR A 137 -2.48 3.04 1.21
N LEU A 138 -1.58 2.44 0.41
CA LEU A 138 -0.16 2.79 0.41
C LEU A 138 0.15 4.12 -0.30
N SER A 139 -0.72 4.58 -1.20
CA SER A 139 -0.47 5.75 -2.03
C SER A 139 -1.70 6.65 -2.15
N SER A 140 -1.49 7.96 -2.18
CA SER A 140 -2.55 8.92 -2.46
C SER A 140 -2.81 9.10 -3.97
N ARG A 141 -2.22 8.26 -4.83
CA ARG A 141 -2.40 8.34 -6.29
C ARG A 141 -3.88 8.31 -6.73
N PRO A 142 -4.73 7.38 -6.26
CA PRO A 142 -6.13 7.36 -6.68
C PRO A 142 -6.89 8.60 -6.21
N LEU A 143 -6.61 9.05 -4.99
CA LEU A 143 -7.18 10.26 -4.39
C LEU A 143 -6.81 11.50 -5.19
N VAL A 144 -5.52 11.69 -5.48
CA VAL A 144 -5.01 12.81 -6.28
C VAL A 144 -5.61 12.77 -7.67
N LYS A 145 -5.72 11.59 -8.32
CA LYS A 145 -6.31 11.47 -9.66
C LYS A 145 -7.76 11.96 -9.73
N MET A 146 -8.55 11.79 -8.65
CA MET A 146 -9.92 12.29 -8.58
C MET A 146 -10.00 13.82 -8.43
N VAL A 147 -9.07 14.42 -7.69
CA VAL A 147 -9.12 15.85 -7.35
C VAL A 147 -8.31 16.71 -8.33
N GLN A 148 -7.21 16.20 -8.89
CA GLN A 148 -6.29 16.93 -9.79
C GLN A 148 -7.00 17.73 -10.90
N PRO A 149 -8.05 17.22 -11.59
CA PRO A 149 -8.72 17.98 -12.64
C PRO A 149 -9.43 19.25 -12.16
N GLN A 150 -9.72 19.35 -10.86
CA GLN A 150 -10.41 20.49 -10.25
C GLN A 150 -9.43 21.53 -9.68
N ILE A 151 -8.18 21.13 -9.48
CA ILE A 151 -7.15 21.96 -8.84
C ILE A 151 -6.57 22.93 -9.87
N ARG A 152 -6.58 24.22 -9.51
CA ARG A 152 -5.94 25.30 -10.27
C ARG A 152 -4.54 25.60 -9.74
N PRO A 153 -3.68 26.23 -10.55
CA PRO A 153 -2.33 26.63 -10.12
C PRO A 153 -2.33 27.55 -8.89
N ASP A 154 -3.34 28.41 -8.76
CA ASP A 154 -3.46 29.37 -7.66
C ASP A 154 -4.08 28.79 -6.38
N ASP A 155 -4.58 27.55 -6.42
CA ASP A 155 -5.21 26.92 -5.25
C ASP A 155 -4.14 26.49 -4.24
N ALA A 156 -4.37 26.68 -2.94
CA ALA A 156 -3.46 26.22 -1.90
C ALA A 156 -3.64 24.72 -1.65
N MET A 157 -2.53 24.00 -1.46
CA MET A 157 -2.53 22.59 -1.06
C MET A 157 -1.99 22.47 0.36
N VAL A 158 -2.81 21.94 1.26
CA VAL A 158 -2.47 21.73 2.65
C VAL A 158 -2.56 20.24 2.95
N LEU A 159 -1.58 19.71 3.67
CA LEU A 159 -1.60 18.39 4.26
C LEU A 159 -1.76 18.54 5.77
N TYR A 160 -2.67 17.75 6.35
CA TYR A 160 -2.76 17.64 7.80
C TYR A 160 -1.68 16.69 8.33
N GLY A 161 -0.96 17.15 9.35
CA GLY A 161 0.11 16.43 10.05
C GLY A 161 1.40 16.26 9.25
N GLU A 162 2.11 15.17 9.52
CA GLU A 162 3.46 14.92 9.01
C GLU A 162 3.51 14.72 7.50
N PHE A 163 4.61 15.16 6.90
CA PHE A 163 4.83 15.02 5.47
C PHE A 163 4.81 13.55 5.00
N ASP A 164 5.27 12.60 5.83
CA ASP A 164 5.32 11.18 5.48
C ASP A 164 3.96 10.63 5.05
N GLY A 165 2.91 10.91 5.82
CA GLY A 165 1.54 10.42 5.58
C GLY A 165 0.90 10.98 4.30
N GLY A 166 1.43 12.08 3.76
CA GLY A 166 0.96 12.72 2.53
C GLY A 166 2.02 12.93 1.47
N SER A 167 3.21 12.34 1.60
CA SER A 167 4.35 12.54 0.70
C SER A 167 4.01 12.21 -0.75
N SER A 168 3.21 11.16 -0.94
CA SER A 168 2.69 10.78 -2.26
C SER A 168 1.77 11.84 -2.89
N VAL A 169 1.08 12.67 -2.09
CA VAL A 169 0.31 13.81 -2.62
C VAL A 169 1.25 14.79 -3.31
N ALA A 170 2.30 15.25 -2.62
CA ALA A 170 3.29 16.17 -3.16
C ALA A 170 3.94 15.63 -4.44
N PHE A 171 4.26 14.33 -4.44
CA PHE A 171 4.84 13.64 -5.60
C PHE A 171 3.92 13.65 -6.82
N TYR A 172 2.64 13.31 -6.67
CA TYR A 172 1.72 13.23 -7.81
C TYR A 172 1.16 14.59 -8.25
N THR A 173 1.04 15.56 -7.33
CA THR A 173 0.62 16.91 -7.70
C THR A 173 1.76 17.74 -8.27
N ASN A 174 3.01 17.35 -8.02
CA ASN A 174 4.24 18.10 -8.33
C ASN A 174 4.19 19.53 -7.77
N ARG A 175 3.68 19.67 -6.53
CA ARG A 175 3.51 20.95 -5.85
C ARG A 175 3.98 20.86 -4.41
N GLN A 176 4.53 21.96 -3.93
CA GLN A 176 4.88 22.12 -2.52
C GLN A 176 3.61 22.18 -1.68
N LEU A 177 3.56 21.37 -0.63
CA LEU A 177 2.44 21.34 0.32
C LEU A 177 2.74 22.22 1.52
N LEU A 178 1.72 22.90 2.01
CA LEU A 178 1.71 23.47 3.35
C LEU A 178 1.33 22.38 4.35
N LEU A 179 1.93 22.39 5.54
CA LEU A 179 1.76 21.37 6.57
C LEU A 179 1.02 21.97 7.75
N TRP A 180 -0.26 21.64 7.90
CA TRP A 180 -1.06 22.07 9.05
C TRP A 180 -0.87 21.10 10.22
N ASN A 181 -0.43 21.60 11.37
CA ASN A 181 -0.14 20.79 12.56
C ASN A 181 0.87 19.65 12.29
N GLY A 182 1.82 19.87 11.37
CA GLY A 182 2.77 18.84 10.90
C GLY A 182 4.22 19.02 11.34
N ARG A 183 4.51 20.00 12.21
CA ARG A 183 5.88 20.29 12.67
C ARG A 183 6.28 19.36 13.82
N HIS A 184 6.47 18.09 13.52
CA HIS A 184 7.05 17.11 14.44
C HIS A 184 7.80 16.01 13.66
N ASN A 185 8.65 15.26 14.36
CA ASN A 185 9.42 14.13 13.82
C ASN A 185 10.39 14.52 12.68
N ASN A 186 10.14 14.08 11.44
CA ASN A 186 11.15 14.06 10.38
C ASN A 186 11.60 15.45 9.92
N LEU A 187 10.65 16.35 9.69
CA LEU A 187 10.95 17.69 9.17
C LEU A 187 11.12 18.73 10.30
N GLU A 188 10.82 18.38 11.55
CA GLU A 188 10.91 19.28 12.68
C GLU A 188 12.34 19.82 12.91
N PRO A 189 13.40 18.98 13.00
CA PRO A 189 14.75 19.48 13.18
C PRO A 189 15.19 20.47 12.09
N GLY A 190 14.78 20.22 10.85
CA GLY A 190 15.07 21.08 9.70
C GLY A 190 14.23 22.36 9.64
N SER A 191 13.09 22.42 10.33
CA SER A 191 12.15 23.55 10.26
C SER A 191 12.63 24.81 11.00
N TYR A 192 13.64 24.69 11.86
CA TYR A 192 14.16 25.78 12.68
C TYR A 192 15.29 26.56 12.02
N TYR A 193 15.80 26.11 10.87
CA TYR A 193 16.85 26.84 10.17
C TYR A 193 16.32 28.16 9.58
N PRO A 194 17.13 29.23 9.57
CA PRO A 194 16.68 30.55 9.11
C PRO A 194 16.33 30.61 7.62
N ASP A 195 16.86 29.69 6.82
CA ASP A 195 16.59 29.53 5.38
C ASP A 195 15.48 28.51 5.09
N ALA A 196 14.90 27.88 6.12
CA ALA A 196 13.84 26.90 5.94
C ALA A 196 12.56 27.58 5.40
N PRO A 197 11.92 27.03 4.36
CA PRO A 197 10.69 27.59 3.84
C PRO A 197 9.57 27.52 4.89
N HIS A 198 8.78 28.58 5.00
CA HIS A 198 7.63 28.66 5.90
C HIS A 198 6.45 27.82 5.39
N ILE A 199 6.56 26.50 5.51
CA ILE A 199 5.52 25.55 5.09
C ILE A 199 4.61 25.11 6.23
N PHE A 200 5.03 25.24 7.48
CA PHE A 200 4.27 24.78 8.64
C PHE A 200 3.27 25.84 9.06
N LEU A 201 1.99 25.47 9.03
CA LEU A 201 0.88 26.31 9.47
C LEU A 201 0.47 25.93 10.90
N THR A 202 0.40 26.94 11.75
CA THR A 202 -0.29 26.88 13.04
C THR A 202 -1.82 26.89 12.83
N ASP A 203 -2.60 26.52 13.85
CA ASP A 203 -4.06 26.53 13.76
C ASP A 203 -4.61 27.92 13.35
N PRO A 204 -4.16 29.06 13.90
CA PRO A 204 -4.63 30.38 13.47
C PRO A 204 -4.29 30.70 12.01
N GLU A 205 -3.07 30.37 11.56
CA GLU A 205 -2.65 30.61 10.17
C GLU A 205 -3.46 29.77 9.18
N PHE A 206 -3.70 28.50 9.52
CA PHE A 206 -4.54 27.64 8.72
C PHE A 206 -5.98 28.15 8.66
N LEU A 207 -6.58 28.55 9.78
CA LEU A 207 -7.94 29.07 9.80
C LEU A 207 -8.09 30.36 8.99
N GLN A 208 -7.10 31.26 9.06
CA GLN A 208 -7.08 32.48 8.25
C GLN A 208 -7.00 32.14 6.75
N LEU A 209 -6.16 31.18 6.37
CA LEU A 209 -6.07 30.69 4.99
C LEU A 209 -7.39 30.03 4.53
N TRP A 210 -7.98 29.19 5.39
CA TRP A 210 -9.21 28.44 5.11
C TRP A 210 -10.42 29.35 4.91
N GLN A 211 -10.55 30.41 5.72
CA GLN A 211 -11.63 31.41 5.59
C GLN A 211 -11.37 32.45 4.50
N GLY A 212 -10.19 32.42 3.88
CA GLY A 212 -9.74 33.42 2.94
C GLY A 212 -10.41 33.38 1.56
N ALA A 213 -9.93 34.29 0.69
CA ALA A 213 -10.39 34.40 -0.69
C ALA A 213 -9.86 33.27 -1.61
N GLN A 214 -8.83 32.55 -1.17
CA GLN A 214 -8.17 31.48 -1.93
C GLN A 214 -8.90 30.15 -1.73
N ARG A 215 -8.93 29.30 -2.76
CA ARG A 215 -9.43 27.92 -2.60
C ARG A 215 -8.31 27.05 -2.02
N VAL A 216 -8.63 26.29 -0.99
CA VAL A 216 -7.68 25.49 -0.22
C VAL A 216 -8.14 24.04 -0.27
N TYR A 217 -7.26 23.15 -0.70
CA TYR A 217 -7.44 21.70 -0.64
C TYR A 217 -6.68 21.14 0.55
N LEU A 218 -7.41 20.59 1.52
CA LEU A 218 -6.84 19.90 2.67
C LEU A 218 -6.85 18.40 2.44
N PHE A 219 -5.67 17.80 2.38
CA PHE A 219 -5.47 16.37 2.36
C PHE A 219 -5.31 15.86 3.80
N VAL A 220 -6.11 14.87 4.17
CA VAL A 220 -6.12 14.29 5.52
C VAL A 220 -5.79 12.80 5.42
N PRO A 221 -4.66 12.35 5.99
CA PRO A 221 -4.34 10.93 6.13
C PRO A 221 -5.40 10.18 6.95
N LEU A 222 -5.48 8.87 6.77
CA LEU A 222 -6.47 8.03 7.46
C LEU A 222 -6.33 8.16 8.99
N GLU A 223 -5.10 8.03 9.47
CA GLU A 223 -4.75 7.97 10.90
C GLU A 223 -5.05 9.27 11.65
N GLN A 224 -5.22 10.37 10.91
CA GLN A 224 -5.39 11.70 11.47
C GLN A 224 -6.77 12.30 11.19
N LYS A 225 -7.68 11.51 10.61
CA LYS A 225 -9.00 11.96 10.20
C LYS A 225 -9.84 12.48 11.35
N GLU A 226 -9.82 11.79 12.50
CA GLU A 226 -10.57 12.21 13.68
C GLU A 226 -10.04 13.52 14.26
N ASP A 227 -8.72 13.66 14.38
CA ASP A 227 -8.11 14.85 14.93
C ASP A 227 -8.27 16.07 14.01
N ALA A 228 -8.17 15.86 12.69
CA ALA A 228 -8.49 16.89 11.71
C ALA A 228 -9.96 17.32 11.82
N ALA A 229 -10.89 16.36 11.96
CA ALA A 229 -12.33 16.65 12.06
C ALA A 229 -12.68 17.49 13.30
N LYS A 230 -11.97 17.31 14.42
CA LYS A 230 -12.16 18.12 15.65
C LYS A 230 -11.73 19.58 15.46
N ARG A 231 -10.75 19.84 14.59
CA ARG A 231 -10.18 21.17 14.36
C ARG A 231 -10.78 21.89 13.16
N LEU A 232 -11.31 21.14 12.19
CA LEU A 232 -11.92 21.70 11.00
C LEU A 232 -13.19 22.50 11.33
N PRO A 233 -13.42 23.63 10.65
CA PRO A 233 -14.69 24.35 10.78
C PRO A 233 -15.88 23.46 10.40
N ALA A 234 -16.92 23.46 11.24
CA ALA A 234 -18.15 22.69 11.00
C ALA A 234 -18.91 23.17 9.76
N THR A 235 -18.76 24.45 9.39
CA THR A 235 -19.38 25.06 8.21
C THR A 235 -18.30 25.45 7.20
N GLY A 236 -18.65 25.44 5.91
CA GLY A 236 -17.71 25.79 4.83
C GLY A 236 -16.65 24.73 4.54
N THR A 237 -16.83 23.51 5.05
CA THR A 237 -15.96 22.36 4.77
C THR A 237 -16.70 21.36 3.89
N TYR A 238 -16.20 21.12 2.68
CA TYR A 238 -16.82 20.22 1.72
C TYR A 238 -15.89 19.05 1.41
N LEU A 239 -16.38 17.81 1.54
CA LEU A 239 -15.64 16.62 1.11
C LEU A 239 -15.66 16.53 -0.42
N VAL A 240 -14.49 16.53 -1.05
CA VAL A 240 -14.36 16.42 -2.52
C VAL A 240 -14.22 14.97 -2.95
N ALA A 241 -13.38 14.21 -2.24
CA ALA A 241 -13.09 12.82 -2.55
C ALA A 241 -12.57 12.07 -1.33
N SER A 242 -12.75 10.76 -1.33
CA SER A 242 -12.19 9.82 -0.35
C SER A 242 -11.72 8.55 -1.05
N SER A 243 -10.55 8.04 -0.67
CA SER A 243 -9.99 6.78 -1.18
C SER A 243 -8.89 6.28 -0.26
N GLY A 244 -8.80 4.97 -0.05
CA GLY A 244 -7.81 4.40 0.85
C GLY A 244 -7.90 4.94 2.29
N GLY A 245 -9.08 5.37 2.74
CA GLY A 245 -9.32 5.94 4.08
C GLY A 245 -8.97 7.42 4.20
N LYS A 246 -8.22 7.95 3.23
CA LYS A 246 -7.77 9.34 3.16
C LYS A 246 -8.87 10.21 2.57
N SER A 247 -8.96 11.44 3.03
CA SER A 247 -10.01 12.39 2.62
C SER A 247 -9.42 13.68 2.10
N VAL A 248 -10.07 14.28 1.11
CA VAL A 248 -9.75 15.64 0.63
C VAL A 248 -10.93 16.56 0.89
N TYR A 249 -10.68 17.60 1.66
CA TYR A 249 -11.65 18.65 1.94
C TYR A 249 -11.30 19.92 1.18
N VAL A 250 -12.32 20.73 0.90
CA VAL A 250 -12.16 22.05 0.29
C VAL A 250 -12.97 23.08 1.07
N ASN A 251 -12.44 24.30 1.17
CA ASN A 251 -13.08 25.42 1.87
C ASN A 251 -14.21 26.11 1.10
N ARG A 252 -14.43 25.71 -0.15
CA ARG A 252 -15.39 26.33 -1.08
C ARG A 252 -16.15 25.25 -1.81
N PRO A 253 -17.43 25.47 -2.13
CA PRO A 253 -18.21 24.47 -2.83
C PRO A 253 -17.48 24.03 -4.10
N PRO A 254 -17.29 22.71 -4.29
CA PRO A 254 -16.74 22.19 -5.53
C PRO A 254 -17.64 22.65 -6.69
N ALA A 255 -17.06 22.92 -7.85
CA ALA A 255 -17.86 23.25 -9.02
C ALA A 255 -18.80 22.07 -9.28
N ALA A 256 -20.11 22.31 -9.34
CA ALA A 256 -21.11 21.27 -9.50
C ALA A 256 -20.84 20.49 -10.78
N ASN A 257 -20.24 19.30 -10.65
CA ASN A 257 -20.21 18.25 -11.66
C ASN A 257 -20.10 16.91 -10.95
N SER A 258 -21.28 16.30 -10.77
CA SER A 258 -21.55 14.87 -10.90
C SER A 258 -20.44 13.88 -10.49
N ALA A 259 -20.48 13.45 -9.23
CA ALA A 259 -20.17 12.05 -8.91
C ALA A 259 -21.07 11.62 -7.74
N SER A 260 -22.28 11.20 -8.10
CA SER A 260 -23.02 10.19 -7.34
C SER A 260 -22.13 8.96 -7.16
N PHE A 261 -21.89 8.56 -5.92
CA PHE A 261 -21.56 7.19 -5.54
C PHE A 261 -22.60 6.71 -4.55
#